data_AF-A0A933IIN7-F1
#
_entry.id   AF-A0A933IIN7-F1
#
_cell.length_a   1.000
_cell.length_b   1.000
_cell.length_c   1.000
_cell.angle_alpha   90.00
_cell.angle_beta   90.00
_cell.angle_gamma   90.00
#
_symmetry.space_group_name_H-M   'P 1'
#
loop_
_entity.id
_entity.type
_entity.pdbx_description
1 polymer ?
#
loop_
_entity_poly.entity_id
_entity_poly.type
_entity_poly.pdbx_seq_one_letter_code
_entity_poly.pdbx_strand_id
1 'polypeptide(L)'
;MKPLRARFQEARKRLGLPWEVLERDYLLSWVLAGITRVDSLRDTLVFKGGTALRKCYFGDYRFSEDLDCTAVGSVPTGAAMESAVQEACARAVKLLDPYIPVKIGCERHVERDAHPGGQEAFDIRARFPWHRRPQTNVMVEIAVDERLLKPSVRRSVLYSDFPTFLRAKCAIRDVTFLGPDSFFPEAMLAVVEKTWTQWLGPLVPKLPPYKTVIQELRPQVTALLASKG
;
A
#
# COMPACT_ATOMS: atom_id res chain seq x y z
N MET A 1 -13.14 -10.60 -5.50
CA MET A 1 -12.32 -10.01 -4.41
C MET A 1 -13.24 -9.66 -3.24
N LYS A 2 -12.83 -9.86 -1.97
CA LYS A 2 -13.64 -9.44 -0.82
C LYS A 2 -13.88 -7.92 -0.84
N PRO A 3 -15.06 -7.42 -0.42
CA PRO A 3 -15.31 -5.99 -0.30
C PRO A 3 -14.29 -5.30 0.59
N LEU A 4 -13.90 -4.06 0.27
CA LEU A 4 -12.85 -3.33 1.01
C LEU A 4 -13.17 -3.22 2.52
N ARG A 5 -14.44 -2.97 2.87
CA ARG A 5 -14.87 -2.91 4.27
C ARG A 5 -14.59 -4.20 5.04
N ALA A 6 -14.82 -5.36 4.42
CA ALA A 6 -14.51 -6.65 5.04
C ALA A 6 -12.98 -6.83 5.21
N ARG A 7 -12.19 -6.41 4.22
CA ARG A 7 -10.72 -6.41 4.31
C ARG A 7 -10.22 -5.51 5.44
N PHE A 8 -10.84 -4.34 5.66
CA PHE A 8 -10.51 -3.45 6.78
C PHE A 8 -10.90 -4.07 8.13
N GLN A 9 -12.03 -4.76 8.22
CA GLN A 9 -12.40 -5.50 9.44
C GLN A 9 -11.39 -6.59 9.77
N GLU A 10 -10.92 -7.34 8.77
CA GLU A 10 -9.87 -8.35 8.93
C GLU A 10 -8.53 -7.73 9.32
N ALA A 11 -8.11 -6.65 8.64
CA ALA A 11 -6.90 -5.91 8.97
C ALA A 11 -6.94 -5.34 10.38
N ARG A 12 -8.08 -4.78 10.82
CA ARG A 12 -8.29 -4.28 12.18
C ARG A 12 -8.13 -5.39 13.22
N LYS A 13 -8.77 -6.55 13.00
CA LYS A 13 -8.64 -7.71 13.90
C LYS A 13 -7.21 -8.23 13.96
N ARG A 14 -6.52 -8.28 12.82
CA ARG A 14 -5.15 -8.81 12.70
C ARG A 14 -4.09 -7.88 13.28
N LEU A 15 -4.22 -6.58 13.04
CA LEU A 15 -3.21 -5.57 13.37
C LEU A 15 -3.51 -4.84 14.68
N GLY A 16 -4.72 -4.97 15.24
CA GLY A 16 -5.12 -4.26 16.45
C GLY A 16 -5.29 -2.75 16.27
N LEU A 17 -5.35 -2.26 15.02
CA LEU A 17 -5.36 -0.83 14.72
C LEU A 17 -6.77 -0.23 14.72
N PRO A 18 -6.91 1.05 15.10
CA PRO A 18 -8.16 1.79 14.89
C PRO A 18 -8.57 1.79 13.42
N TRP A 19 -9.88 1.87 13.18
CA TRP A 19 -10.44 1.83 11.83
C TRP A 19 -9.97 3.02 10.98
N GLU A 20 -9.91 4.18 11.61
CA GLU A 20 -9.52 5.47 11.07
C GLU A 20 -8.07 5.45 10.59
N VAL A 21 -7.19 4.75 11.32
CA VAL A 21 -5.77 4.58 10.94
C VAL A 21 -5.66 3.74 9.66
N LEU A 22 -6.48 2.70 9.51
CA LEU A 22 -6.49 1.87 8.29
C LEU A 22 -7.01 2.65 7.08
N GLU A 23 -8.09 3.42 7.26
CA GLU A 23 -8.62 4.29 6.20
C GLU A 23 -7.59 5.31 5.73
N ARG A 24 -6.92 5.94 6.69
CA ARG A 24 -5.92 6.96 6.41
C ARG A 24 -4.70 6.39 5.71
N ASP A 25 -4.15 5.28 6.19
CA ASP A 25 -3.02 4.61 5.54
C ASP A 25 -3.36 4.13 4.12
N TYR A 26 -4.60 3.67 3.93
CA TYR A 26 -5.11 3.32 2.62
C TYR A 26 -5.19 4.54 1.71
N LEU A 27 -5.81 5.64 2.18
CA LEU A 27 -5.91 6.89 1.44
C LEU A 27 -4.53 7.45 1.06
N LEU A 28 -3.58 7.51 2.00
CA LEU A 28 -2.20 7.93 1.76
C LEU A 28 -1.57 7.17 0.58
N SER A 29 -1.82 5.87 0.50
CA SER A 29 -1.27 5.03 -0.57
C SER A 29 -1.82 5.40 -1.95
N TRP A 30 -3.11 5.76 -2.03
CA TRP A 30 -3.75 6.15 -3.29
C TRP A 30 -3.45 7.58 -3.69
N VAL A 31 -3.33 8.51 -2.73
CA VAL A 31 -2.86 9.87 -3.00
C VAL A 31 -1.43 9.82 -3.53
N LEU A 32 -0.55 9.03 -2.88
CA LEU A 32 0.82 8.82 -3.36
C LEU A 32 0.83 8.21 -4.77
N ALA A 33 -0.02 7.21 -5.04
CA ALA A 33 -0.15 6.67 -6.39
C ALA A 33 -0.64 7.72 -7.40
N GLY A 34 -1.58 8.59 -7.01
CA GLY A 34 -2.06 9.72 -7.82
C GLY A 34 -0.96 10.71 -8.18
N ILE A 35 -0.12 11.07 -7.20
CA ILE A 35 1.06 11.95 -7.40
C ILE A 35 1.99 11.36 -8.47
N THR A 36 2.24 10.04 -8.45
CA THR A 36 3.08 9.39 -9.47
C THR A 36 2.49 9.39 -10.89
N ARG A 37 1.22 9.79 -11.06
CA ARG A 37 0.53 9.89 -12.37
C ARG A 37 0.51 11.30 -12.94
N VAL A 38 1.05 12.29 -12.23
CA VAL A 38 1.17 13.66 -12.70
C VAL A 38 2.65 13.92 -12.93
N ASP A 39 3.06 14.04 -14.20
CA ASP A 39 4.48 14.05 -14.59
C ASP A 39 5.27 15.17 -13.89
N SER A 40 4.69 16.37 -13.80
CA SER A 40 5.32 17.50 -13.11
C SER A 40 5.57 17.24 -11.64
N LEU A 41 4.77 16.41 -10.96
CA LEU A 41 4.98 16.03 -9.56
C LEU A 41 5.88 14.80 -9.44
N ARG A 42 5.64 13.77 -10.27
CA ARG A 42 6.42 12.52 -10.29
C ARG A 42 7.92 12.79 -10.49
N ASP A 43 8.25 13.73 -11.36
CA ASP A 43 9.62 14.00 -11.78
C ASP A 43 10.32 15.03 -10.88
N THR A 44 9.59 15.74 -10.02
CA THR A 44 10.12 16.81 -9.17
C THR A 44 9.89 16.63 -7.67
N LEU A 45 9.11 15.63 -7.22
CA LEU A 45 8.89 15.36 -5.80
C LEU A 45 9.68 14.14 -5.33
N VAL A 46 10.47 14.32 -4.29
CA VAL A 46 11.19 13.25 -3.59
C VAL A 46 10.46 12.93 -2.29
N PHE A 47 9.85 11.75 -2.23
CA PHE A 47 9.10 11.30 -1.06
C PHE A 47 10.02 10.99 0.14
N LYS A 48 9.69 11.54 1.31
CA LYS A 48 10.46 11.46 2.55
C LYS A 48 9.56 11.30 3.78
N GLY A 49 10.15 11.47 4.96
CA GLY A 49 9.41 11.50 6.22
C GLY A 49 8.93 10.14 6.72
N GLY A 50 8.04 10.17 7.72
CA GLY A 50 7.60 8.97 8.44
C GLY A 50 6.84 7.98 7.56
N THR A 51 6.05 8.49 6.61
CA THR A 51 5.30 7.65 5.68
C THR A 51 6.20 6.96 4.66
N ALA A 52 7.27 7.61 4.20
CA ALA A 52 8.27 6.96 3.34
C ALA A 52 9.03 5.87 4.09
N LEU A 53 9.41 6.10 5.35
CA LEU A 53 10.02 5.07 6.19
C LEU A 53 9.10 3.85 6.31
N ARG A 54 7.82 4.07 6.63
CA ARG A 54 6.84 2.98 6.75
C ARG A 54 6.60 2.24 5.42
N LYS A 55 6.39 2.98 4.35
CA LYS A 55 5.95 2.43 3.07
C LYS A 55 7.09 1.89 2.21
N CYS A 56 8.33 2.35 2.39
CA CYS A 56 9.43 2.00 1.49
C CYS A 56 10.61 1.29 2.19
N TYR A 57 10.68 1.30 3.53
CA TYR A 57 11.82 0.75 4.28
C TYR A 57 11.41 -0.24 5.37
N PHE A 58 10.42 0.11 6.18
CA PHE A 58 10.09 -0.56 7.44
C PHE A 58 8.57 -0.79 7.54
N GLY A 59 8.10 -1.92 7.02
CA GLY A 59 6.65 -2.21 6.93
C GLY A 59 5.90 -2.31 8.27
N ASP A 60 6.61 -2.41 9.39
CA ASP A 60 6.11 -2.43 10.77
C ASP A 60 6.33 -1.09 11.53
N TYR A 61 6.82 -0.06 10.85
CA TYR A 61 7.01 1.27 11.44
C TYR A 61 5.69 1.97 11.78
N ARG A 62 5.76 3.04 12.58
CA ARG A 62 4.56 3.77 13.03
C ARG A 62 3.73 4.29 11.86
N PHE A 63 2.41 4.30 12.04
CA PHE A 63 1.49 4.97 11.11
C PHE A 63 1.65 6.49 11.19
N SER A 64 1.42 7.14 10.07
CA SER A 64 1.52 8.59 9.91
C SER A 64 0.26 9.12 9.22
N GLU A 65 0.13 10.44 9.18
CA GLU A 65 -1.02 11.15 8.60
C GLU A 65 -0.67 11.91 7.32
N ASP A 66 0.64 12.07 7.07
CA ASP A 66 1.17 13.04 6.11
C ASP A 66 1.95 12.37 4.98
N LEU A 67 1.98 13.00 3.81
CA LEU A 67 2.91 12.72 2.72
C LEU A 67 3.92 13.86 2.60
N ASP A 68 5.10 13.63 3.18
CA ASP A 68 6.18 14.60 3.16
C ASP A 68 7.01 14.44 1.88
N CYS A 69 7.20 15.52 1.13
CA CYS A 69 8.04 15.54 -0.05
C CYS A 69 9.04 16.69 0.01
N THR A 70 10.20 16.48 -0.59
CA THR A 70 11.14 17.54 -0.94
C THR A 70 11.02 17.80 -2.43
N ALA A 71 10.82 19.05 -2.82
CA ALA A 71 10.83 19.41 -4.22
C ALA A 71 12.26 19.50 -4.78
N VAL A 72 12.43 19.14 -6.04
CA VAL A 72 13.70 19.24 -6.77
C VAL A 72 13.49 19.80 -8.16
N GLY A 73 14.50 20.50 -8.69
CA GLY A 73 14.45 21.07 -10.03
C GLY A 73 13.32 22.09 -10.19
N SER A 74 12.66 22.08 -11.35
CA SER A 74 11.60 23.03 -11.70
C SER A 74 10.22 22.52 -11.26
N VAL A 75 10.03 22.37 -9.95
CA VAL A 75 8.74 22.02 -9.34
C VAL A 75 7.69 23.10 -9.63
N PRO A 76 6.40 22.77 -9.85
CA PRO A 76 5.34 23.78 -9.86
C PRO A 76 5.19 24.44 -8.48
N THR A 77 4.72 25.69 -8.42
CA THR A 77 4.44 26.41 -7.16
C THR A 77 3.11 27.18 -7.27
N GLY A 78 2.57 27.63 -6.13
CA GLY A 78 1.34 28.42 -6.08
C GLY A 78 0.16 27.75 -6.78
N ALA A 79 -0.54 28.49 -7.66
CA ALA A 79 -1.70 27.99 -8.39
C ALA A 79 -1.39 26.78 -9.30
N ALA A 80 -0.16 26.70 -9.83
CA ALA A 80 0.28 25.56 -10.64
C ALA A 80 0.46 24.30 -9.79
N MET A 81 1.04 24.43 -8.58
CA MET A 81 1.13 23.33 -7.62
C MET A 81 -0.26 22.86 -7.20
N GLU A 82 -1.16 23.80 -6.90
CA GLU A 82 -2.53 23.49 -6.50
C GLU A 82 -3.26 22.70 -7.60
N SER A 83 -3.16 23.13 -8.86
CA SER A 83 -3.74 22.43 -10.00
C SER A 83 -3.16 21.02 -10.14
N ALA A 84 -1.84 20.87 -9.95
CA ALA A 84 -1.17 19.57 -10.05
C ALA A 84 -1.58 18.60 -8.93
N VAL A 85 -1.72 19.06 -7.68
CA VAL A 85 -2.16 18.22 -6.56
C VAL A 85 -3.65 17.87 -6.67
N GLN A 86 -4.49 18.79 -7.15
CA GLN A 86 -5.89 18.49 -7.49
C GLN A 86 -5.97 17.44 -8.60
N GLU A 87 -5.13 17.52 -9.64
CA GLU A 87 -5.04 16.48 -10.65
C GLU A 87 -4.61 15.14 -10.03
N ALA A 88 -3.60 15.12 -9.17
CA ALA A 88 -3.15 13.92 -8.48
C ALA A 88 -4.30 13.26 -7.68
N CYS A 89 -5.10 14.06 -6.96
CA CYS A 89 -6.30 13.57 -6.28
C CYS A 89 -7.32 12.98 -7.25
N ALA A 90 -7.56 13.62 -8.40
CA ALA A 90 -8.45 13.10 -9.43
C ALA A 90 -7.94 11.78 -10.03
N ARG A 91 -6.62 11.65 -10.23
CA ARG A 91 -5.98 10.39 -10.66
C ARG A 91 -6.16 9.31 -9.59
N ALA A 92 -5.99 9.64 -8.31
CA ALA A 92 -6.21 8.73 -7.19
C ALA A 92 -7.65 8.21 -7.17
N VAL A 93 -8.65 9.08 -7.36
CA VAL A 93 -10.07 8.68 -7.46
C VAL A 93 -10.27 7.70 -8.62
N LYS A 94 -9.75 8.00 -9.82
CA LYS A 94 -9.88 7.10 -10.98
C LYS A 94 -9.23 5.74 -10.75
N LEU A 95 -8.09 5.70 -10.06
CA LEU A 95 -7.40 4.46 -9.70
C LEU A 95 -8.18 3.65 -8.65
N LEU A 96 -8.88 4.33 -7.75
CA LEU A 96 -9.70 3.73 -6.69
C LEU A 96 -11.05 3.21 -7.18
N ASP A 97 -11.64 3.86 -8.18
CA ASP A 97 -13.02 3.66 -8.64
C ASP A 97 -13.39 2.18 -8.92
N PRO A 98 -12.51 1.35 -9.57
CA PRO A 98 -12.82 -0.06 -9.80
C PRO A 98 -12.95 -0.90 -8.51
N TYR A 99 -12.42 -0.41 -7.40
CA TYR A 99 -12.41 -1.11 -6.12
C TYR A 99 -13.44 -0.56 -5.14
N ILE A 100 -13.60 0.76 -5.12
CA ILE A 100 -14.50 1.46 -4.21
C ILE A 100 -14.77 2.92 -4.65
N PRO A 101 -16.03 3.39 -4.63
CA PRO A 101 -16.36 4.77 -5.00
C PRO A 101 -16.04 5.74 -3.85
N VAL A 102 -14.77 6.16 -3.76
CA VAL A 102 -14.29 7.16 -2.79
C VAL A 102 -14.34 8.54 -3.44
N LYS A 103 -14.91 9.51 -2.73
CA LYS A 103 -14.80 10.93 -3.11
C LYS A 103 -13.61 11.55 -2.41
N ILE A 104 -12.78 12.31 -3.11
CA ILE A 104 -11.61 13.00 -2.56
C ILE A 104 -11.75 14.49 -2.90
N GLY A 105 -11.64 15.35 -1.90
CA GLY A 105 -11.45 16.79 -2.03
C GLY A 105 -10.04 17.18 -1.63
N CYS A 106 -9.54 18.27 -2.21
CA CYS A 106 -8.20 18.80 -1.97
C CYS A 106 -8.30 20.31 -1.84
N GLU A 107 -7.78 20.85 -0.75
CA GLU A 107 -7.77 22.27 -0.45
C GLU A 107 -6.35 22.67 -0.05
N ARG A 108 -5.93 23.87 -0.43
CA ARG A 108 -4.65 24.41 0.03
C ARG A 108 -4.69 24.61 1.54
N HIS A 109 -3.69 24.09 2.23
CA HIS A 109 -3.50 24.34 3.64
C HIS A 109 -2.90 25.74 3.82
N VAL A 110 -3.48 26.53 4.71
CA VAL A 110 -3.02 27.88 5.02
C VAL A 110 -2.48 27.86 6.44
N GLU A 111 -1.15 27.88 6.57
CA GLU A 111 -0.49 28.06 7.86
C GLU A 111 -0.79 29.45 8.43
N ARG A 112 -0.82 29.55 9.76
CA ARG A 112 -1.05 30.84 10.45
C ARG A 112 0.12 31.81 10.25
N ASP A 113 1.33 31.28 10.18
CA ASP A 113 2.57 32.02 9.94
C ASP A 113 3.22 31.45 8.66
N ALA A 114 3.86 32.30 7.86
CA ALA A 114 4.55 31.84 6.67
C ALA A 114 5.77 30.98 7.06
N HIS A 115 5.85 29.75 6.55
CA HIS A 115 7.01 28.89 6.78
C HIS A 115 8.28 29.58 6.26
N PRO A 116 9.36 29.67 7.06
CA PRO A 116 10.55 30.47 6.71
C PRO A 116 11.29 29.99 5.45
N GLY A 117 11.08 28.73 5.05
CA GLY A 117 11.64 28.14 3.83
C GLY A 117 10.72 28.14 2.61
N GLY A 118 9.47 28.56 2.74
CA GLY A 118 8.46 28.28 1.73
C GLY A 118 8.06 26.79 1.75
N GLN A 119 6.77 26.56 1.87
CA GLN A 119 6.18 25.23 1.93
C GLN A 119 4.85 25.27 1.19
N GLU A 120 4.61 24.24 0.39
CA GLU A 120 3.33 24.01 -0.25
C GLU A 120 2.63 22.88 0.52
N ALA A 121 1.50 23.19 1.14
CA ALA A 121 0.76 22.22 1.95
C ALA A 121 -0.70 22.11 1.48
N PHE A 122 -1.26 20.90 1.53
CA PHE A 122 -2.61 20.60 1.06
C PHE A 122 -3.33 19.65 1.99
N ASP A 123 -4.55 20.03 2.38
CA ASP A 123 -5.50 19.19 3.11
C ASP A 123 -6.31 18.35 2.12
N ILE A 124 -6.18 17.02 2.22
CA ILE A 124 -6.93 16.08 1.40
C ILE A 124 -7.95 15.37 2.27
N ARG A 125 -9.24 15.50 1.91
CA ARG A 125 -10.35 14.91 2.65
C ARG A 125 -11.09 13.90 1.79
N ALA A 126 -11.18 12.67 2.27
CA ALA A 126 -11.91 11.61 1.59
C ALA A 126 -13.21 11.23 2.31
N ARG A 127 -14.19 10.86 1.49
CA ARG A 127 -15.44 10.23 1.91
C ARG A 127 -15.52 8.83 1.33
N PHE A 128 -15.27 7.84 2.18
CA PHE A 128 -15.57 6.44 1.86
C PHE A 128 -17.10 6.21 1.79
N PRO A 129 -17.57 5.17 1.09
CA PRO A 129 -19.01 4.92 0.89
C PRO A 129 -19.82 4.74 2.17
N TRP A 130 -19.19 4.29 3.25
CA TRP A 130 -19.83 4.11 4.56
C TRP A 130 -19.84 5.38 5.41
N HIS A 131 -19.23 6.48 4.93
CA HIS A 131 -19.23 7.77 5.61
C HIS A 131 -20.30 8.70 5.04
N ARG A 132 -21.02 9.39 5.94
CA ARG A 132 -22.02 10.40 5.56
C ARG A 132 -21.38 11.68 5.03
N ARG A 133 -20.22 12.06 5.57
CA ARG A 133 -19.44 13.26 5.23
C ARG A 133 -17.97 12.90 5.00
N PRO A 134 -17.14 13.75 4.36
CA PRO A 134 -15.69 13.55 4.35
C PRO A 134 -15.16 13.48 5.79
N GLN A 135 -14.44 12.41 6.12
CA GLN A 135 -13.96 12.15 7.49
C GLN A 135 -12.50 11.68 7.52
N THR A 136 -12.02 11.04 6.46
CA THR A 136 -10.63 10.58 6.40
C THR A 136 -9.78 11.72 5.85
N ASN A 137 -8.88 12.24 6.67
CA ASN A 137 -8.00 13.35 6.29
C ASN A 137 -6.56 12.88 6.18
N VAL A 138 -5.84 13.38 5.19
CA VAL A 138 -4.38 13.27 5.03
C VAL A 138 -3.84 14.61 4.58
N MET A 139 -2.59 14.89 4.90
CA MET A 139 -1.90 16.10 4.47
C MET A 139 -0.83 15.75 3.44
N VAL A 140 -0.63 16.62 2.45
CA VAL A 140 0.54 16.58 1.57
C VAL A 140 1.35 17.83 1.88
N GLU A 141 2.60 17.64 2.29
CA GLU A 141 3.54 18.71 2.58
C GLU A 141 4.73 18.63 1.62
N ILE A 142 5.08 19.76 1.02
CA ILE A 142 6.14 19.85 0.03
C ILE A 142 7.06 20.99 0.44
N ALA A 143 8.26 20.64 0.91
CA ALA A 143 9.33 21.60 1.16
C ALA A 143 9.95 22.01 -0.19
N VAL A 144 9.90 23.30 -0.52
CA VAL A 144 10.36 23.81 -1.84
C VAL A 144 11.79 24.35 -1.83
N ASP A 145 12.35 24.65 -0.66
CA ASP A 145 13.71 25.18 -0.48
C ASP A 145 14.69 24.17 0.16
N GLU A 146 14.21 22.99 0.53
CA GLU A 146 15.02 22.00 1.22
C GLU A 146 16.08 21.38 0.30
N ARG A 147 17.35 21.53 0.67
CA ARG A 147 18.48 20.96 -0.09
C ARG A 147 18.64 19.47 0.19
N LEU A 148 18.56 18.65 -0.86
CA LEU A 148 18.94 17.24 -0.78
C LEU A 148 20.48 17.07 -0.66
N LEU A 149 20.92 16.49 0.44
CA LEU A 149 22.35 16.19 0.68
C LEU A 149 22.82 14.88 0.03
N LYS A 150 21.88 13.99 -0.33
CA LYS A 150 22.16 12.70 -0.97
C LYS A 150 21.23 12.51 -2.17
N PRO A 151 21.66 11.78 -3.22
CA PRO A 151 20.77 11.43 -4.33
C PRO A 151 19.53 10.67 -3.85
N SER A 152 18.39 10.93 -4.48
CA SER A 152 17.17 10.17 -4.21
C SER A 152 17.29 8.75 -4.79
N VAL A 153 16.62 7.79 -4.15
CA VAL A 153 16.62 6.38 -4.58
C VAL A 153 15.21 5.99 -5.01
N ARG A 154 15.08 5.39 -6.19
CA ARG A 154 13.80 4.82 -6.63
C ARG A 154 13.54 3.53 -5.86
N ARG A 155 12.44 3.47 -5.12
CA ARG A 155 12.00 2.29 -4.37
C ARG A 155 10.53 1.98 -4.63
N SER A 156 10.19 0.71 -4.61
CA SER A 156 8.80 0.27 -4.59
C SER A 156 8.18 0.54 -3.22
N VAL A 157 6.88 0.83 -3.18
CA VAL A 157 6.13 0.76 -1.93
C VAL A 157 6.05 -0.71 -1.52
N LEU A 158 6.52 -1.02 -0.31
CA LEU A 158 6.42 -2.32 0.33
C LEU A 158 4.94 -2.66 0.53
N TYR A 159 4.40 -3.45 -0.38
CA TYR A 159 3.04 -3.98 -0.24
C TYR A 159 2.98 -5.29 0.53
N SER A 160 4.13 -5.91 0.83
CA SER A 160 4.36 -6.92 1.86
C SER A 160 5.68 -7.59 1.54
N ASP A 161 6.67 -7.43 2.42
CA ASP A 161 7.87 -8.26 2.39
C ASP A 161 7.54 -9.64 2.98
N PHE A 162 6.73 -10.41 2.23
CA PHE A 162 6.29 -11.73 2.64
C PHE A 162 7.47 -12.69 2.83
N PRO A 163 8.51 -12.73 1.97
CA PRO A 163 9.65 -13.60 2.20
C PRO A 163 10.40 -13.30 3.50
N THR A 164 10.64 -12.03 3.82
CA THR A 164 11.29 -11.66 5.10
C THR A 164 10.39 -11.98 6.29
N PHE A 165 9.09 -11.68 6.20
CA PHE A 165 8.14 -12.03 7.26
C PHE A 165 8.07 -13.55 7.50
N LEU A 166 7.98 -14.34 6.44
CA LEU A 166 7.92 -15.79 6.51
C LEU A 166 9.19 -16.35 7.15
N ARG A 167 10.37 -15.86 6.74
CA ARG A 167 11.66 -16.27 7.33
C ARG A 167 11.76 -15.90 8.82
N ALA A 168 11.30 -14.70 9.21
CA ALA A 168 11.27 -14.28 10.61
C ALA A 168 10.34 -15.16 11.47
N LYS A 169 9.15 -15.50 10.96
CA LYS A 169 8.20 -16.40 11.66
C LYS A 169 8.76 -17.82 11.81
N CYS A 170 9.40 -18.32 10.76
CA CYS A 170 10.09 -19.61 10.73
C CYS A 170 11.19 -19.68 11.79
N ALA A 171 12.01 -18.64 11.91
CA ALA A 171 13.06 -18.55 12.93
C ALA A 171 12.52 -18.61 14.37
N ILE A 172 11.39 -17.95 14.65
CA ILE A 172 10.75 -17.99 15.99
C ILE A 172 10.26 -19.41 16.35
N ARG A 173 9.85 -20.20 15.35
CA ARG A 173 9.26 -21.54 15.55
C ARG A 173 10.25 -22.67 15.34
N ASP A 174 11.51 -22.35 15.07
CA ASP A 174 12.55 -23.30 14.69
C ASP A 174 12.12 -24.20 13.49
N VAL A 175 11.49 -23.58 12.50
CA VAL A 175 11.05 -24.26 11.27
C VAL A 175 11.88 -23.76 10.10
N THR A 176 12.65 -24.63 9.47
CA THR A 176 13.47 -24.30 8.30
C THR A 176 12.82 -24.72 6.99
N PHE A 177 13.04 -23.96 5.91
CA PHE A 177 12.69 -24.36 4.55
C PHE A 177 13.80 -23.94 3.58
N LEU A 178 14.07 -24.74 2.55
CA LEU A 178 15.17 -24.51 1.60
C LEU A 178 14.68 -23.75 0.36
N GLY A 179 13.43 -23.94 -0.03
CA GLY A 179 12.86 -23.32 -1.22
C GLY A 179 11.39 -23.68 -1.41
N PRO A 180 10.80 -23.34 -2.58
CA PRO A 180 9.40 -23.61 -2.88
C PRO A 180 9.00 -25.09 -2.70
N ASP A 181 9.90 -26.03 -3.00
CA ASP A 181 9.61 -27.46 -2.86
C ASP A 181 9.46 -27.93 -1.42
N SER A 182 9.99 -27.19 -0.44
CA SER A 182 9.75 -27.47 0.98
C SER A 182 8.27 -27.36 1.36
N PHE A 183 7.44 -26.69 0.55
CA PHE A 183 5.99 -26.57 0.74
C PHE A 183 5.19 -27.71 0.08
N PHE A 184 5.86 -28.62 -0.62
CA PHE A 184 5.24 -29.73 -1.33
C PHE A 184 5.85 -31.10 -0.97
N PRO A 185 5.87 -31.51 0.31
CA PRO A 185 6.40 -32.82 0.69
C PRO A 185 5.60 -33.95 0.05
N GLU A 186 6.28 -34.90 -0.61
CA GLU A 186 5.63 -36.00 -1.35
C GLU A 186 4.66 -36.82 -0.49
N ALA A 187 5.05 -37.12 0.75
CA ALA A 187 4.21 -37.87 1.69
C ALA A 187 2.90 -37.13 2.01
N MET A 188 2.95 -35.79 2.14
CA MET A 188 1.76 -34.98 2.41
C MET A 188 0.89 -34.86 1.16
N LEU A 189 1.51 -34.66 0.00
CA LEU A 189 0.83 -34.62 -1.29
C LEU A 189 0.09 -35.94 -1.58
N ALA A 190 0.69 -37.09 -1.28
CA ALA A 190 0.06 -38.39 -1.43
C ALA A 190 -1.18 -38.57 -0.53
N VAL A 191 -1.15 -38.02 0.69
CA VAL A 191 -2.32 -38.01 1.59
C VAL A 191 -3.41 -37.08 1.04
N VAL A 192 -3.03 -35.86 0.66
CA VAL A 192 -3.96 -34.84 0.12
C VAL A 192 -4.64 -35.33 -1.15
N GLU A 193 -3.91 -36.00 -2.06
CA GLU A 193 -4.48 -36.57 -3.28
C GLU A 193 -5.54 -37.63 -2.97
N LYS A 194 -5.23 -38.55 -2.03
CA LYS A 194 -6.14 -39.62 -1.62
C LYS A 194 -7.41 -39.10 -0.96
N THR A 195 -7.32 -38.00 -0.20
CA THR A 195 -8.46 -37.44 0.54
C THR A 195 -9.11 -36.24 -0.13
N TRP A 196 -8.62 -35.81 -1.29
CA TRP A 196 -9.00 -34.56 -1.98
C TRP A 196 -10.52 -34.38 -2.10
N THR A 197 -11.17 -35.35 -2.75
CA THR A 197 -12.62 -35.33 -2.98
C THR A 197 -13.40 -35.49 -1.69
N GLN A 198 -12.95 -36.38 -0.78
CA GLN A 198 -13.63 -36.63 0.48
C GLN A 198 -13.68 -35.37 1.36
N TRP A 199 -12.58 -34.63 1.43
CA TRP A 199 -12.46 -33.46 2.31
C TRP A 199 -13.00 -32.18 1.67
N LEU A 200 -12.72 -31.95 0.38
CA LEU A 200 -13.06 -30.68 -0.27
C LEU A 200 -14.31 -30.76 -1.13
N GLY A 201 -14.73 -31.95 -1.56
CA GLY A 201 -15.94 -32.15 -2.37
C GLY A 201 -17.21 -31.59 -1.72
N PRO A 202 -17.43 -31.81 -0.41
CA PRO A 202 -18.58 -31.20 0.30
C PRO A 202 -18.52 -29.67 0.40
N LEU A 203 -17.34 -29.07 0.25
CA LEU A 203 -17.11 -27.64 0.46
C LEU A 203 -17.02 -26.85 -0.84
N VAL A 204 -16.70 -27.51 -1.97
CA VAL A 204 -16.43 -26.87 -3.24
C VAL A 204 -17.36 -27.47 -4.31
N PRO A 205 -18.45 -26.76 -4.69
CA PRO A 205 -19.49 -27.27 -5.59
C PRO A 205 -19.02 -27.73 -6.98
N LYS A 206 -17.80 -27.35 -7.38
CA LYS A 206 -17.11 -27.79 -8.61
C LYS A 206 -15.63 -27.98 -8.31
N LEU A 207 -15.30 -28.98 -7.50
CA LEU A 207 -13.93 -29.23 -7.06
C LEU A 207 -13.01 -29.52 -8.26
N PRO A 208 -11.98 -28.68 -8.51
CA PRO A 208 -11.01 -28.94 -9.56
C PRO A 208 -10.19 -30.20 -9.26
N PRO A 209 -9.63 -30.88 -10.29
CA PRO A 209 -8.72 -32.00 -10.06
C PRO A 209 -7.52 -31.58 -9.20
N TYR A 210 -7.16 -32.43 -8.25
CA TYR A 210 -5.98 -32.25 -7.39
C TYR A 210 -4.73 -31.84 -8.20
N LYS A 211 -4.48 -32.56 -9.30
CA LYS A 211 -3.32 -32.34 -10.17
C LYS A 211 -3.28 -30.91 -10.73
N THR A 212 -4.43 -30.39 -11.18
CA THR A 212 -4.54 -29.02 -11.72
C THR A 212 -4.17 -27.99 -10.65
N VAL A 213 -4.71 -28.14 -9.44
CA VAL A 213 -4.45 -27.20 -8.35
C VAL A 213 -2.99 -27.22 -7.92
N ILE A 214 -2.38 -28.41 -7.76
CA ILE A 214 -0.97 -28.48 -7.37
C ILE A 214 -0.04 -27.96 -8.47
N GLN A 215 -0.34 -28.24 -9.74
CA GLN A 215 0.46 -27.73 -10.86
C GLN A 215 0.42 -26.21 -10.97
N GLU A 216 -0.75 -25.59 -10.74
CA GLU A 216 -0.89 -24.14 -10.76
C GLU A 216 -0.36 -23.46 -9.50
N LEU A 217 -0.39 -24.14 -8.36
CA LEU A 217 0.07 -23.60 -7.07
C LEU A 217 1.59 -23.52 -6.99
N ARG A 218 2.31 -24.50 -7.53
CA ARG A 218 3.79 -24.53 -7.51
C ARG A 218 4.45 -23.26 -8.05
N PRO A 219 4.17 -22.78 -9.28
CA PRO A 219 4.78 -21.55 -9.79
C PRO A 219 4.38 -20.30 -9.00
N GLN A 220 3.20 -20.28 -8.38
CA GLN A 220 2.78 -19.17 -7.51
C GLN A 220 3.59 -19.13 -6.21
N VAL A 221 3.83 -20.27 -5.55
CA VAL A 221 4.71 -20.35 -4.37
C VAL A 221 6.13 -19.95 -4.74
N THR A 222 6.63 -20.37 -5.90
CA THR A 222 7.94 -19.93 -6.41
C THR A 222 8.01 -18.41 -6.59
N ALA A 223 7.04 -17.81 -7.28
CA ALA A 223 6.98 -16.37 -7.49
C ALA A 223 6.89 -15.60 -6.16
N LEU A 224 6.11 -16.11 -5.20
CA LEU A 224 5.93 -15.53 -3.87
C LEU A 224 7.20 -15.58 -3.01
N LEU A 225 8.03 -16.60 -3.16
CA LEU A 225 9.31 -16.71 -2.44
C LEU A 225 10.45 -15.97 -3.16
N ALA A 226 10.33 -15.78 -4.48
CA ALA A 226 11.27 -15.06 -5.31
C ALA A 226 11.02 -13.54 -5.35
N SER A 227 9.85 -13.06 -4.88
CA SER A 227 9.53 -11.64 -4.85
C SER A 227 10.51 -10.92 -3.90
N LYS A 228 11.54 -10.29 -4.45
CA LYS A 228 12.37 -9.36 -3.69
C LYS A 228 11.50 -8.13 -3.36
N GLY A 229 11.48 -7.75 -2.08
CA GLY A 229 10.91 -6.46 -1.65
C GLY A 229 11.56 -5.27 -2.33
#